data_AF-A0A927TPE8-F1
#
_entry.id   AF-A0A927TPE8-F1
#
_cell.length_a   1.000
_cell.length_b   1.000
_cell.length_c   1.000
_cell.angle_alpha   90.00
_cell.angle_beta   90.00
_cell.angle_gamma   90.00
#
_symmetry.space_group_name_H-M   'P 1'
#
loop_
_entity.id
_entity.type
_entity.pdbx_description
1 polymer ?
#
loop_
_entity_poly.entity_id
_entity_poly.type
_entity_poly.pdbx_seq_one_letter_code
_entity_poly.pdbx_strand_id
1 'polypeptide(L)'
;MEDIFVTEFFELDSEFEELGVFDSIINRDSPFFINLLRLKVNKTPEFQESYEGINDFFRMIMLLLDGANNKRDKLYKEALQRFHFPGVSGINLGVSETGIDAGFGPILSEQVISDAYDIVKSGSKQPEIFQLVGLLF
;
A
#
# COMPACT_ATOMS: atom_id res chain seq x y z
N MET A 1 24.19 -8.05 7.11
CA MET A 1 24.13 -9.10 6.08
C MET A 1 24.35 -8.39 4.75
N GLU A 2 25.09 -8.97 3.83
CA GLU A 2 25.24 -8.41 2.47
C GLU A 2 23.94 -8.60 1.70
N ASP A 3 23.63 -7.70 0.77
CA ASP A 3 22.38 -7.75 0.01
C ASP A 3 22.45 -8.85 -1.05
N ILE A 4 21.39 -9.65 -1.16
CA ILE A 4 21.27 -10.71 -2.17
C ILE A 4 20.14 -10.30 -3.11
N PHE A 5 20.43 -10.17 -4.40
CA PHE A 5 19.43 -9.81 -5.40
C PHE A 5 18.67 -11.03 -5.92
N VAL A 6 17.48 -10.83 -6.49
CA VAL A 6 16.68 -11.91 -7.09
C VAL A 6 17.44 -12.54 -8.25
N THR A 7 18.05 -11.73 -9.12
CA THR A 7 18.85 -12.23 -10.25
C THR A 7 20.05 -13.06 -9.80
N GLU A 8 20.75 -12.62 -8.74
CA GLU A 8 21.87 -13.34 -8.14
C GLU A 8 21.42 -14.68 -7.55
N PHE A 9 20.31 -14.69 -6.81
CA PHE A 9 19.78 -15.89 -6.15
C PHE A 9 19.31 -16.96 -7.15
N PHE A 10 18.72 -16.55 -8.26
CA PHE A 10 18.18 -17.47 -9.29
C PHE A 10 19.12 -17.66 -10.49
N GLU A 11 20.32 -17.06 -10.49
CA GLU A 11 21.30 -17.14 -11.59
C GLU A 11 20.72 -16.65 -12.95
N LEU A 12 20.01 -15.53 -12.96
CA LEU A 12 19.24 -15.01 -14.12
C LEU A 12 20.01 -14.07 -15.07
N ASP A 13 21.33 -13.97 -14.96
CA ASP A 13 22.19 -13.11 -15.78
C ASP A 13 21.57 -11.72 -16.06
N SER A 14 21.34 -11.35 -17.34
CA SER A 14 20.79 -10.05 -17.76
C SER A 14 19.28 -10.04 -18.01
N GLU A 15 18.54 -11.11 -17.67
CA GLU A 15 17.12 -11.25 -18.03
C GLU A 15 16.26 -10.09 -17.50
N PHE A 16 16.48 -9.66 -16.24
CA PHE A 16 15.70 -8.57 -15.65
C PHE A 16 16.00 -7.23 -16.33
N GLU A 17 17.24 -6.98 -16.73
CA GLU A 17 17.61 -5.76 -17.45
C GLU A 17 16.93 -5.74 -18.84
N GLU A 18 16.94 -6.88 -19.54
CA GLU A 18 16.32 -7.03 -20.86
C GLU A 18 14.80 -6.86 -20.82
N LEU A 19 14.16 -7.35 -19.75
CA LEU A 19 12.72 -7.22 -19.51
C LEU A 19 12.33 -5.87 -18.89
N GLY A 20 13.29 -5.08 -18.42
CA GLY A 20 13.05 -3.83 -17.69
C GLY A 20 12.40 -4.04 -16.32
N VAL A 21 12.72 -5.16 -15.65
CA VAL A 21 12.12 -5.60 -14.39
C VAL A 21 12.92 -5.14 -13.18
N PHE A 22 12.17 -4.83 -12.12
CA PHE A 22 12.57 -4.68 -10.73
C PHE A 22 13.52 -5.77 -10.18
N ASP A 23 14.85 -5.58 -10.06
CA ASP A 23 15.70 -6.54 -9.32
C ASP A 23 15.70 -6.23 -7.81
N SER A 24 14.83 -6.92 -7.06
CA SER A 24 14.64 -6.70 -5.63
C SER A 24 15.67 -7.45 -4.76
N ILE A 25 15.83 -6.99 -3.51
CA ILE A 25 16.67 -7.66 -2.52
C ILE A 25 15.85 -8.76 -1.83
N ILE A 26 16.35 -10.00 -1.81
CA ILE A 26 15.61 -11.16 -1.25
C ILE A 26 15.73 -11.29 0.27
N ASN A 27 16.79 -10.75 0.87
CA ASN A 27 17.13 -10.97 2.28
C ASN A 27 16.88 -9.76 3.19
N ARG A 28 16.30 -8.69 2.66
CA ARG A 28 15.76 -7.56 3.43
C ARG A 28 14.78 -6.76 2.58
N ASP A 29 13.96 -5.94 3.23
CA ASP A 29 13.12 -5.01 2.50
C ASP A 29 13.94 -3.95 1.74
N SER A 30 13.48 -3.61 0.54
CA SER A 30 14.06 -2.52 -0.25
C SER A 30 13.38 -1.20 0.13
N PRO A 31 14.12 -0.13 0.52
CA PRO A 31 13.54 1.11 1.05
C PRO A 31 13.02 2.02 -0.08
N PHE A 32 12.13 1.50 -0.91
CA PHE A 32 11.51 2.25 -2.00
C PHE A 32 10.18 2.86 -1.57
N PHE A 33 9.99 4.11 -1.98
CA PHE A 33 8.68 4.75 -1.94
C PHE A 33 7.89 4.39 -3.21
N ILE A 34 6.71 3.81 -3.04
CA ILE A 34 5.81 3.49 -4.15
C ILE A 34 4.97 4.72 -4.49
N ASN A 35 5.28 5.38 -5.61
CA ASN A 35 4.49 6.51 -6.10
C ASN A 35 3.25 6.01 -6.87
N LEU A 36 2.11 5.94 -6.19
CA LEU A 36 0.84 5.49 -6.76
C LEU A 36 0.37 6.32 -7.97
N LEU A 37 0.78 7.59 -8.09
CA LEU A 37 0.43 8.42 -9.25
C LEU A 37 1.06 7.91 -10.55
N ARG A 38 2.13 7.11 -10.47
CA ARG A 38 2.74 6.46 -11.65
C ARG A 38 1.81 5.41 -12.25
N LEU A 39 0.94 4.79 -11.45
CA LEU A 39 -0.06 3.83 -11.92
C LEU A 39 -1.09 4.47 -12.84
N LYS A 40 -1.34 5.79 -12.74
CA LYS A 40 -2.27 6.50 -13.62
C LYS A 40 -1.83 6.52 -15.09
N VAL A 41 -0.53 6.45 -15.35
CA VAL A 41 0.06 6.56 -16.70
C VAL A 41 0.90 5.33 -17.07
N ASN A 42 0.73 4.22 -16.34
CA ASN A 42 1.52 3.02 -16.56
C ASN A 42 1.12 2.32 -17.86
N LYS A 43 2.10 1.69 -18.53
CA LYS A 43 1.89 0.87 -19.74
C LYS A 43 2.13 -0.62 -19.49
N THR A 44 2.52 -0.97 -18.27
CA THR A 44 2.85 -2.33 -17.84
C THR A 44 1.54 -3.13 -17.79
N PRO A 45 1.39 -4.22 -18.56
CA PRO A 45 0.16 -5.02 -18.60
C PRO A 45 -0.33 -5.44 -17.21
N GLU A 46 0.59 -5.81 -16.33
CA GLU A 46 0.34 -6.28 -14.96
C GLU A 46 -0.25 -5.20 -14.04
N PHE A 47 -0.06 -3.92 -14.38
CA PHE A 47 -0.56 -2.78 -13.61
C PHE A 47 -1.73 -2.06 -14.28
N GLN A 48 -2.27 -2.59 -15.38
CA GLN A 48 -3.49 -2.04 -15.96
C GLN A 48 -4.61 -2.06 -14.93
N GLU A 49 -5.43 -1.00 -14.91
CA GLU A 49 -6.56 -0.81 -13.99
C GLU A 49 -6.20 -0.69 -12.48
N SER A 50 -4.94 -0.91 -12.09
CA SER A 50 -4.50 -0.85 -10.69
C SER A 50 -4.79 0.49 -10.00
N TYR A 51 -4.61 1.61 -10.73
CA TYR A 51 -4.89 2.94 -10.19
C TYR A 51 -6.37 3.11 -9.81
N GLU A 52 -7.27 2.59 -10.66
CA GLU A 52 -8.70 2.66 -10.40
C GLU A 52 -9.11 1.71 -9.27
N GLY A 53 -8.53 0.50 -9.23
CA GLY A 53 -8.76 -0.45 -8.14
C GLY A 53 -8.36 0.11 -6.76
N ILE A 54 -7.25 0.85 -6.69
CA ILE A 54 -6.83 1.55 -5.46
C ILE A 54 -7.83 2.64 -5.08
N ASN A 55 -8.28 3.44 -6.05
CA ASN A 55 -9.27 4.49 -5.80
C ASN A 55 -10.64 3.90 -5.39
N ASP A 56 -11.05 2.77 -5.96
CA ASP A 56 -12.27 2.05 -5.58
C ASP A 56 -12.21 1.56 -4.13
N PHE A 57 -11.08 0.98 -3.73
CA PHE A 57 -10.84 0.61 -2.35
C PHE A 57 -11.02 1.82 -1.42
N PHE A 58 -10.36 2.94 -1.73
CA PHE A 58 -10.47 4.14 -0.90
C PHE A 58 -11.87 4.77 -0.92
N ARG A 59 -12.58 4.76 -2.06
CA ARG A 59 -13.98 5.21 -2.13
C ARG A 59 -14.88 4.41 -1.20
N MET A 60 -14.72 3.10 -1.15
CA MET A 60 -15.48 2.24 -0.22
C MET A 60 -15.17 2.59 1.24
N ILE A 61 -13.89 2.77 1.58
CA ILE A 61 -13.49 3.18 2.94
C ILE A 61 -14.09 4.54 3.28
N MET A 62 -13.98 5.53 2.39
CA MET A 62 -14.57 6.87 2.60
C MET A 62 -16.08 6.81 2.81
N LEU A 63 -16.80 5.99 2.04
CA LEU A 63 -18.25 5.82 2.19
C LEU A 63 -18.62 5.36 3.60
N LEU A 64 -17.88 4.38 4.14
CA LEU A 64 -18.10 3.89 5.50
C LEU A 64 -17.77 4.96 6.55
N LEU A 65 -16.65 5.67 6.39
CA LEU A 65 -16.22 6.70 7.33
C LEU A 65 -17.11 7.94 7.31
N ASP A 66 -17.63 8.33 6.15
CA ASP A 66 -18.58 9.44 6.01
C ASP A 66 -19.90 9.11 6.71
N GLY A 67 -20.36 7.86 6.63
CA GLY A 67 -21.56 7.41 7.33
C GLY A 67 -21.39 7.22 8.84
N ALA A 68 -20.17 7.02 9.34
CA ALA A 68 -19.91 6.80 10.76
C ALA A 68 -20.10 8.08 11.58
N ASN A 69 -20.76 8.00 12.75
CA ASN A 69 -20.94 9.18 13.61
C ASN A 69 -19.77 9.41 14.58
N ASN A 70 -19.02 8.36 14.89
CA ASN A 70 -17.85 8.38 15.77
C ASN A 70 -16.99 7.12 15.53
N LYS A 71 -15.79 7.11 16.11
CA LYS A 71 -14.80 6.04 15.96
C LYS A 71 -15.19 4.70 16.63
N ARG A 72 -16.36 4.63 17.31
CA ARG A 72 -16.91 3.39 17.90
C ARG A 72 -18.09 2.82 17.10
N ASP A 73 -18.55 3.54 16.09
CA ASP A 73 -19.65 3.17 15.21
C ASP A 73 -19.32 1.86 14.46
N LYS A 74 -20.36 1.10 14.13
CA LYS A 74 -20.23 -0.10 13.29
C LYS A 74 -19.56 0.25 11.97
N LEU A 75 -19.93 1.36 11.33
CA LEU A 75 -19.35 1.74 10.03
C LEU A 75 -17.84 2.03 10.11
N TYR A 76 -17.40 2.68 11.19
CA TYR A 76 -15.97 2.89 11.44
C TYR A 76 -15.24 1.56 11.64
N LYS A 77 -15.81 0.66 12.44
CA LYS A 77 -15.22 -0.67 12.70
C LYS A 77 -15.14 -1.51 11.42
N GLU A 78 -16.14 -1.43 10.55
CA GLU A 78 -16.12 -2.10 9.24
C GLU A 78 -15.04 -1.52 8.32
N ALA A 79 -14.84 -0.20 8.32
CA ALA A 79 -13.74 0.42 7.58
C ALA A 79 -12.39 -0.08 8.09
N LEU A 80 -12.20 -0.13 9.41
CA LEU A 80 -10.98 -0.65 10.03
C LEU A 80 -10.73 -2.11 9.69
N GLN A 81 -11.76 -2.97 9.75
CA GLN A 81 -11.62 -4.39 9.41
C GLN A 81 -11.28 -4.62 7.94
N ARG A 82 -11.82 -3.78 7.04
CA ARG A 82 -11.53 -3.85 5.60
C ARG A 82 -10.15 -3.30 5.26
N PHE A 83 -9.60 -2.43 6.09
CA PHE A 83 -8.25 -1.89 5.96
C PHE A 83 -7.22 -2.90 6.49
N HIS A 84 -7.10 -4.01 5.75
CA HIS A 84 -6.24 -5.13 6.09
C HIS A 84 -5.29 -5.44 4.93
N PHE A 85 -4.01 -5.20 5.17
CA PHE A 85 -2.93 -5.45 4.22
C PHE A 85 -1.91 -6.37 4.87
N PRO A 86 -2.12 -7.69 4.84
CA PRO A 86 -1.12 -8.63 5.31
C PRO A 86 0.11 -8.54 4.40
N GLY A 87 1.30 -8.69 4.97
CA GLY A 87 2.52 -8.76 4.17
C GLY A 87 2.53 -9.96 3.23
N VAL A 88 3.26 -9.86 2.13
CA VAL A 88 3.28 -10.86 1.06
C VAL A 88 4.71 -11.37 0.88
N SER A 89 4.99 -12.52 1.50
CA SER A 89 6.30 -13.17 1.44
C SER A 89 6.90 -13.17 0.02
N GLY A 90 8.12 -12.66 -0.10
CA GLY A 90 8.86 -12.63 -1.36
C GLY A 90 8.74 -11.34 -2.17
N ILE A 91 7.91 -10.38 -1.74
CA ILE A 91 7.89 -9.04 -2.35
C ILE A 91 8.99 -8.15 -1.75
N ASN A 92 9.26 -8.26 -0.45
CA ASN A 92 10.33 -7.53 0.26
C ASN A 92 10.34 -6.02 -0.04
N LEU A 93 9.15 -5.42 -0.03
CA LEU A 93 8.97 -3.99 -0.18
C LEU A 93 8.47 -3.42 1.14
N GLY A 94 9.16 -2.40 1.65
CA GLY A 94 8.76 -1.70 2.86
C GLY A 94 9.90 -1.46 3.83
N VAL A 95 9.54 -1.21 5.09
CA VAL A 95 10.48 -1.04 6.19
C VAL A 95 9.92 -1.82 7.37
N SER A 96 10.57 -2.91 7.74
CA SER A 96 10.19 -3.73 8.89
C SER A 96 11.34 -3.81 9.90
N GLU A 97 11.06 -3.52 11.18
CA GLU A 97 12.04 -3.74 12.25
C GLU A 97 12.32 -5.25 12.48
N THR A 98 11.34 -6.11 12.16
CA THR A 98 11.45 -7.57 12.35
C THR A 98 11.96 -8.31 11.11
N GLY A 99 12.22 -7.60 10.01
CA GLY A 99 13.02 -8.07 8.88
C GLY A 99 12.28 -8.35 7.57
N ILE A 100 11.11 -8.99 7.59
CA ILE A 100 10.41 -9.38 6.35
C ILE A 100 8.93 -9.04 6.44
N ASP A 101 8.50 -8.13 5.55
CA ASP A 101 7.14 -7.95 5.05
C ASP A 101 6.03 -8.24 6.06
N ALA A 102 5.92 -7.39 7.08
CA ALA A 102 4.91 -7.53 8.14
C ALA A 102 3.54 -6.94 7.73
N GLY A 103 3.47 -6.21 6.62
CA GLY A 103 2.30 -5.46 6.19
C GLY A 103 1.84 -4.42 7.23
N PHE A 104 0.55 -4.11 7.21
CA PHE A 104 -0.06 -3.19 8.17
C PHE A 104 -0.45 -3.90 9.46
N GLY A 105 0.26 -3.59 10.55
CA GLY A 105 -0.09 -4.01 11.90
C GLY A 105 -1.34 -3.29 12.45
N PRO A 106 -1.98 -3.84 13.50
CA PRO A 106 -3.24 -3.30 14.03
C PRO A 106 -3.11 -1.86 14.53
N ILE A 107 -1.98 -1.49 15.15
CA ILE A 107 -1.73 -0.14 15.65
C ILE A 107 -1.70 0.87 14.50
N LEU A 108 -0.95 0.57 13.42
CA LEU A 108 -0.84 1.44 12.26
C LEU A 108 -2.17 1.54 11.51
N SER A 109 -2.89 0.42 11.34
CA SER A 109 -4.23 0.41 10.74
C SER A 109 -5.21 1.28 11.52
N GLU A 110 -5.20 1.22 12.85
CA GLU A 110 -6.06 2.05 13.70
C GLU A 110 -5.75 3.54 13.56
N GLN A 111 -4.46 3.90 13.51
CA GLN A 111 -4.01 5.29 13.31
C GLN A 111 -4.45 5.82 11.94
N VAL A 112 -4.16 5.07 10.87
CA VAL A 112 -4.50 5.47 9.50
C VAL A 112 -6.00 5.64 9.32
N ILE A 113 -6.81 4.71 9.83
CA ILE A 113 -8.28 4.82 9.71
C ILE A 113 -8.85 5.94 10.59
N SER A 114 -8.22 6.22 11.73
CA SER A 114 -8.55 7.37 12.57
C SER A 114 -8.33 8.69 11.83
N ASP A 115 -7.18 8.83 11.17
CA ASP A 115 -6.84 10.05 10.42
C ASP A 115 -7.69 10.18 9.16
N ALA A 116 -7.93 9.07 8.45
CA ALA A 116 -8.85 9.02 7.32
C ALA A 116 -10.26 9.48 7.70
N TYR A 117 -10.75 9.09 8.87
CA TYR A 117 -12.05 9.53 9.38
C TYR A 117 -12.08 11.04 9.58
N ASP A 118 -11.05 11.61 10.21
CA ASP A 118 -10.98 13.06 10.45
C ASP A 118 -10.88 13.85 9.13
N ILE A 119 -10.14 13.34 8.13
CA ILE A 119 -10.07 13.91 6.78
C ILE A 119 -11.44 13.87 6.09
N VAL A 120 -12.13 12.72 6.10
CA VAL A 120 -13.46 12.60 5.47
C VAL A 120 -14.46 13.54 6.15
N LYS A 121 -14.44 13.63 7.48
CA LYS A 121 -15.32 14.54 8.25
C LYS A 121 -15.01 16.01 8.05
N SER A 122 -13.81 16.38 7.60
CA SER A 122 -13.51 17.75 7.16
C SER A 122 -14.24 18.16 5.88
N GLY A 123 -14.87 17.21 5.18
CA GLY A 123 -15.67 17.44 3.97
C GLY A 123 -15.00 16.97 2.67
N SER A 124 -13.85 16.30 2.74
CA SER A 124 -13.20 15.75 1.55
C SER A 124 -13.95 14.53 1.01
N LYS A 125 -14.21 14.51 -0.29
CA LYS A 125 -14.95 13.42 -0.98
C LYS A 125 -14.15 12.73 -2.09
N GLN A 126 -12.92 13.18 -2.34
CA GLN A 126 -12.06 12.62 -3.39
C GLN A 126 -11.05 11.66 -2.76
N PRO A 127 -10.98 10.37 -3.15
CA PRO A 127 -10.02 9.41 -2.60
C PRO A 127 -8.56 9.82 -2.82
N GLU A 128 -8.28 10.62 -3.85
CA GLU A 128 -6.96 11.17 -4.14
C GLU A 128 -6.40 12.02 -2.99
N ILE A 129 -7.25 12.55 -2.10
CA ILE A 129 -6.79 13.29 -0.92
C ILE A 129 -5.86 12.44 -0.05
N PHE A 130 -6.13 11.14 0.08
CA PHE A 130 -5.31 10.23 0.88
C PHE A 130 -3.92 10.04 0.28
N GLN A 131 -3.80 10.09 -1.04
CA GLN A 131 -2.52 10.03 -1.73
C GLN A 131 -1.73 11.35 -1.54
N LEU A 132 -2.42 12.50 -1.58
CA LEU A 132 -1.80 13.83 -1.43
C LEU A 132 -1.25 14.07 -0.03
N VAL A 133 -1.94 13.62 1.01
CA VAL A 133 -1.51 13.79 2.40
C VAL A 133 -0.56 12.68 2.87
N GLY A 134 -0.27 11.71 2.02
CA GLY A 134 0.58 10.56 2.38
C GLY A 134 -0.05 9.70 3.46
N LEU A 135 -1.37 9.48 3.46
CA LEU A 135 -2.09 8.79 4.54
C LEU A 135 -1.50 7.40 4.89
N LEU A 136 -0.86 6.74 3.93
CA LEU A 136 -0.26 5.40 4.08
C LEU A 136 1.22 5.40 4.50
N PHE A 137 1.85 6.57 4.72
CA PHE A 137 3.30 6.72 4.86
C PHE A 137 3.71 7.60 6.05
#